data_AF-A0A2S6XHK6-F1
#
_entry.id   AF-A0A2S6XHK6-F1
#
_cell.length_a   1.000
_cell.length_b   1.000
_cell.length_c   1.000
_cell.angle_alpha   90.00
_cell.angle_beta   90.00
_cell.angle_gamma   90.00
#
_symmetry.space_group_name_H-M   'P 1'
#
loop_
_entity.id
_entity.type
_entity.pdbx_description
1 polymer ?
#
loop_
_entity_poly.entity_id
_entity_poly.type
_entity_poly.pdbx_seq_one_letter_code
_entity_poly.pdbx_strand_id
1 'polypeptide(L)'
;MGWYVLVERVKYGEWSLVDKIPVESGEEEALARAEETARTRPPWGSTTSDPCGRLVFRTSPTSWLVELTESSWSKGDKSPTTYTEHLNIRVAELVHVQELVPAEPPKKGRFGR
;
A
#
# COMPACT_ATOMS: atom_id res chain seq x y z
N MET A 1 -1.19 -3.09 -22.41
CA MET A 1 -0.42 -2.58 -21.25
C MET A 1 -1.35 -1.69 -20.46
N GLY A 2 -1.34 -1.77 -19.13
CA GLY A 2 -2.40 -1.21 -18.28
C GLY A 2 -1.84 -0.25 -17.24
N TRP A 3 -2.68 0.65 -16.74
CA TRP A 3 -2.32 1.58 -15.68
C TRP A 3 -2.66 1.00 -14.32
N TYR A 4 -1.87 1.36 -13.32
CA TYR A 4 -2.04 0.90 -11.96
C TYR A 4 -1.91 2.06 -10.98
N VAL A 5 -2.68 1.99 -9.90
CA VAL A 5 -2.38 2.70 -8.67
C VAL A 5 -1.60 1.75 -7.76
N LEU A 6 -0.35 2.10 -7.49
CA LEU A 6 0.52 1.40 -6.56
C LEU A 6 0.36 2.01 -5.17
N VAL A 7 0.15 1.15 -4.17
CA VAL A 7 0.05 1.58 -2.77
C VAL A 7 1.20 0.94 -2.00
N GLU A 8 2.09 1.77 -1.47
CA GLU A 8 3.21 1.37 -0.63
C GLU A 8 2.96 1.83 0.81
N ARG A 9 3.49 1.07 1.78
CA ARG A 9 3.53 1.47 3.19
C ARG A 9 4.93 1.35 3.74
N VAL A 10 5.23 2.08 4.81
CA VAL A 10 6.44 1.83 5.59
C VAL A 10 6.22 0.59 6.47
N LYS A 11 7.08 -0.42 6.33
CA LYS A 11 7.16 -1.59 7.19
C LYS A 11 8.62 -1.77 7.63
N TYR A 12 8.87 -1.75 8.94
CA TYR A 12 10.23 -1.85 9.50
C TYR A 12 11.22 -0.81 8.94
N GLY A 13 10.75 0.40 8.64
CA GLY A 13 11.57 1.49 8.08
C GLY A 13 11.73 1.44 6.56
N GLU A 14 11.20 0.43 5.89
CA GLU A 14 11.30 0.27 4.43
C GLU A 14 9.93 0.38 3.76
N TRP A 15 9.90 1.03 2.58
CA TRP A 15 8.71 1.04 1.75
C TRP A 15 8.48 -0.33 1.14
N SER A 16 7.25 -0.84 1.29
CA SER A 16 6.84 -2.11 0.73
C SER A 16 5.50 -1.96 0.01
N LEU A 17 5.43 -2.48 -1.21
CA LEU A 17 4.22 -2.51 -2.02
C LEU A 17 3.20 -3.44 -1.35
N VAL A 18 2.03 -2.88 -1.00
CA VAL A 18 0.96 -3.62 -0.32
C VAL A 18 -0.27 -3.83 -1.17
N ASP A 19 -0.45 -3.01 -2.20
CA ASP A 19 -1.58 -3.14 -3.11
C ASP A 19 -1.24 -2.66 -4.52
N LYS A 20 -1.93 -3.21 -5.50
CA LYS A 20 -1.86 -2.87 -6.92
C LYS A 20 -3.27 -2.84 -7.47
N ILE A 21 -3.79 -1.64 -7.70
CA ILE A 21 -5.15 -1.44 -8.20
C ILE A 21 -5.06 -1.27 -9.72
N PRO A 22 -5.56 -2.22 -10.54
CA PRO A 22 -5.59 -2.05 -11.98
C PRO A 22 -6.60 -0.97 -12.39
N VAL A 23 -6.28 -0.24 -13.45
CA VAL A 23 -7.12 0.81 -14.04
C VAL A 23 -7.21 0.57 -15.54
N GLU A 24 -8.43 0.50 -16.07
CA GLU A 24 -8.69 0.06 -17.43
C GLU A 24 -8.67 1.20 -18.46
N SER A 25 -9.05 2.43 -18.08
CA SER A 25 -9.35 3.50 -19.05
C SER A 25 -8.22 4.53 -19.25
N GLY A 26 -7.00 4.24 -18.77
CA GLY A 26 -5.81 5.05 -19.06
C GLY A 26 -5.28 5.90 -17.89
N GLU A 27 -4.34 6.80 -18.20
CA GLU A 27 -3.60 7.61 -17.21
C GLU A 27 -4.50 8.55 -16.41
N GLU A 28 -5.45 9.22 -17.06
CA GLU A 28 -6.33 10.20 -16.41
C GLU A 28 -7.24 9.56 -15.35
N GLU A 29 -7.82 8.39 -15.68
CA GLU A 29 -8.58 7.62 -14.70
C GLU A 29 -7.67 7.12 -13.58
N ALA A 30 -6.44 6.72 -13.89
CA ALA A 30 -5.49 6.26 -12.87
C ALA A 30 -5.10 7.39 -11.90
N LEU A 31 -4.96 8.62 -12.39
CA LEU A 31 -4.77 9.82 -11.58
C LEU A 31 -5.97 10.08 -10.67
N ALA A 32 -7.18 10.08 -11.21
CA ALA A 32 -8.40 10.27 -10.42
C ALA A 32 -8.52 9.18 -9.33
N ARG A 33 -8.25 7.93 -9.70
CA ARG A 33 -8.29 6.78 -8.77
C ARG A 33 -7.20 6.87 -7.71
N ALA A 34 -6.01 7.33 -8.04
CA ALA A 34 -4.93 7.56 -7.08
C ALA A 34 -5.28 8.65 -6.07
N GLU A 35 -5.85 9.77 -6.55
CA GLU A 35 -6.32 10.85 -5.67
C GLU A 35 -7.44 10.39 -4.73
N GLU A 36 -8.41 9.64 -5.25
CA GLU A 36 -9.47 9.04 -4.44
C GLU A 36 -8.89 8.07 -3.40
N THR A 37 -7.96 7.21 -3.80
CA THR A 37 -7.28 6.27 -2.91
C THR A 37 -6.54 7.01 -1.80
N ALA A 38 -5.87 8.12 -2.11
CA ALA A 38 -5.18 8.94 -1.13
C ALA A 38 -6.11 9.52 -0.06
N ARG A 39 -7.35 9.83 -0.43
CA ARG A 39 -8.36 10.39 0.47
C ARG A 39 -9.12 9.35 1.28
N THR A 40 -9.25 8.13 0.77
CA THR A 40 -10.21 7.15 1.32
C THR A 40 -9.57 5.90 1.91
N ARG A 41 -8.32 5.56 1.53
CA ARG A 41 -7.65 4.31 1.96
C ARG A 41 -7.55 4.24 3.49
N PRO A 42 -8.16 3.25 4.17
CA PRO A 42 -8.12 3.17 5.63
C PRO A 42 -6.72 2.78 6.14
N PRO A 43 -6.41 3.06 7.42
CA PRO A 43 -5.22 2.55 8.08
C PRO A 43 -5.18 1.01 8.06
N TRP A 44 -3.98 0.45 8.08
CA TRP A 44 -3.80 -0.98 8.11
C TRP A 44 -4.36 -1.59 9.40
N GLY A 45 -5.23 -2.58 9.24
CA GLY A 45 -5.83 -3.30 10.37
C GLY A 45 -6.93 -2.52 11.08
N SER A 46 -7.31 -1.33 10.60
CA SER A 46 -8.45 -0.60 11.13
C SER A 46 -9.76 -1.29 10.74
N THR A 47 -10.73 -1.23 11.64
CA THR A 47 -12.13 -1.42 11.26
C THR A 47 -12.61 -0.15 10.56
N THR A 48 -13.50 -0.27 9.58
CA THR A 48 -13.92 0.83 8.69
C THR A 48 -14.60 2.01 9.40
N SER A 49 -14.86 1.92 10.71
CA SER A 49 -15.58 2.92 11.51
C SER A 49 -14.68 3.79 12.40
N ASP A 50 -13.39 3.46 12.55
CA ASP A 50 -12.55 4.15 13.53
C ASP A 50 -12.09 5.52 12.95
N PRO A 51 -12.35 6.64 13.67
CA PRO A 51 -11.97 7.96 13.19
C PRO A 51 -10.44 8.07 13.17
N CYS A 52 -9.87 8.25 11.97
CA CYS A 52 -8.44 8.50 11.78
C CYS A 52 -8.21 9.94 11.28
N GLY A 53 -7.16 10.57 11.80
CA GLY A 53 -6.60 11.78 11.21
C GLY A 53 -5.92 11.44 9.89
N ARG A 54 -6.01 12.34 8.91
CA ARG A 54 -5.42 12.16 7.58
C ARG A 54 -4.81 13.45 7.09
N LEU A 55 -3.56 13.37 6.62
CA LEU A 55 -2.91 14.41 5.84
C LEU A 55 -2.55 13.84 4.48
N VAL A 56 -2.89 14.56 3.40
CA VAL A 56 -2.60 14.15 2.02
C VAL A 56 -1.72 15.20 1.38
N PHE A 57 -0.50 14.82 1.04
CA PHE A 57 0.46 15.66 0.35
C PHE A 57 0.60 15.19 -1.09
N ARG A 58 0.34 16.07 -2.05
CA ARG A 58 0.71 15.80 -3.44
C ARG A 58 2.21 16.06 -3.58
N THR A 59 2.99 15.01 -3.86
CA THR A 59 4.45 15.09 -3.94
C THR A 59 4.93 15.20 -5.39
N SER A 60 4.12 14.77 -6.36
CA SER A 60 4.32 14.97 -7.78
C SER A 60 2.97 14.99 -8.51
N PRO A 61 2.93 15.26 -9.83
CA PRO A 61 1.70 15.15 -10.60
C PRO A 61 1.01 13.78 -10.50
N THR A 62 1.78 12.70 -10.29
CA THR A 62 1.35 11.30 -10.28
C THR A 62 1.53 10.60 -8.93
N SER A 63 1.88 11.33 -7.87
CA SER A 63 2.23 10.73 -6.58
C SER A 63 1.75 11.54 -5.37
N TRP A 64 1.33 10.81 -4.34
CA TRP A 64 0.84 11.34 -3.07
C TRP A 64 1.48 10.62 -1.89
N LEU A 65 1.84 11.38 -0.86
CA LEU A 65 2.17 10.87 0.46
C LEU A 65 0.97 11.09 1.37
N VAL A 66 0.54 10.05 2.07
CA VAL A 66 -0.55 10.11 3.04
C VAL A 66 -0.02 9.76 4.41
N GLU A 67 -0.30 10.61 5.39
CA GLU A 67 -0.10 10.31 6.80
C GLU A 67 -1.45 10.01 7.44
N LEU A 68 -1.54 8.89 8.13
CA LEU A 68 -2.71 8.44 8.88
C LEU A 68 -2.34 8.40 10.35
N THR A 69 -3.18 9.00 11.19
CA THR A 69 -2.97 9.01 12.64
C THR A 69 -4.19 8.43 13.34
N GLU A 70 -3.96 7.43 14.18
CA GLU A 70 -4.99 6.81 15.01
C GLU A 70 -4.62 6.97 16.48
N SER A 71 -5.53 7.56 17.26
CA SER A 71 -5.33 7.73 18.70
C SER A 71 -6.24 6.79 19.45
N SER A 72 -5.66 6.00 20.36
CA SER A 72 -6.40 5.08 21.23
C SER A 72 -5.92 5.20 22.67
N TRP A 73 -6.71 4.69 23.61
CA TRP A 73 -6.33 4.64 25.02
C TRP A 73 -5.64 3.32 25.32
N SER A 74 -4.35 3.35 25.70
CA SER A 74 -3.64 2.15 26.14
C SER A 74 -4.10 1.76 27.55
N LYS A 75 -4.70 0.57 27.69
CA LYS A 75 -5.08 0.04 29.01
C LYS A 75 -3.85 -0.27 29.87
N GLY A 76 -2.75 -0.69 29.25
CA GLY A 76 -1.51 -1.03 29.95
C GLY A 76 -0.81 0.21 30.48
N ASP A 77 -0.61 1.20 29.61
CA ASP A 77 0.17 2.41 29.92
C ASP A 77 -0.68 3.49 30.60
N LYS A 78 -2.00 3.30 30.67
CA LYS A 78 -2.98 4.25 31.23
C LYS A 78 -2.80 5.66 30.66
N SER A 79 -2.45 5.74 29.39
CA SER A 79 -2.15 6.97 28.67
C SER A 79 -2.70 6.89 27.24
N PRO A 80 -2.94 8.04 26.59
CA PRO A 80 -3.26 8.04 25.17
C PRO A 80 -2.03 7.62 24.37
N THR A 81 -2.23 6.77 23.37
CA THR A 81 -1.20 6.37 22.40
C THR A 81 -1.68 6.77 21.03
N THR A 82 -0.79 7.41 20.25
CA THR A 82 -1.05 7.72 18.84
C THR A 82 -0.14 6.85 17.98
N TYR A 83 -0.76 6.13 17.06
CA TYR A 83 -0.09 5.40 16.00
C TYR A 83 -0.12 6.24 14.73
N THR A 84 1.00 6.27 14.01
CA THR A 84 1.13 6.95 12.73
C THR A 84 1.53 5.94 11.66
N GLU A 85 0.80 5.94 10.55
CA GLU A 85 1.12 5.17 9.35
C GLU A 85 1.34 6.11 8.16
N HIS A 86 2.29 5.77 7.31
CA HIS A 86 2.57 6.49 6.08
C HIS A 86 2.29 5.60 4.87
N LEU A 87 1.54 6.13 3.92
CA LEU A 87 1.27 5.51 2.61
C LEU A 87 1.89 6.35 1.50
N ASN A 88 2.47 5.67 0.50
CA ASN A 88 2.87 6.28 -0.75
C ASN A 88 1.97 5.74 -1.85
N ILE A 89 1.29 6.64 -2.57
CA ILE A 89 0.33 6.29 -3.60
C ILE A 89 0.83 6.86 -4.92
N ARG A 90 1.00 6.00 -5.92
CA ARG A 90 1.61 6.38 -7.20
C ARG A 90 0.84 5.80 -8.37
N VAL A 91 0.71 6.60 -9.42
CA VAL A 91 0.27 6.11 -10.73
C VAL A 91 1.47 5.53 -11.46
N ALA A 92 1.30 4.35 -12.06
CA ALA A 92 2.33 3.68 -12.83
C ALA A 92 1.75 2.98 -14.07
N GLU A 93 2.46 3.03 -15.18
CA GLU A 93 2.19 2.22 -16.37
C GLU A 93 2.91 0.87 -16.26
N LEU A 94 2.20 -0.22 -16.53
CA LEU A 94 2.78 -1.55 -16.61
C LEU A 94 3.42 -1.76 -17.99
N VAL A 95 4.73 -1.52 -18.07
CA VAL A 95 5.51 -1.57 -19.31
C VAL A 95 6.00 -2.98 -19.69
N HIS A 96 6.08 -3.90 -18.72
CA HIS A 96 6.58 -5.25 -18.95
C HIS A 96 5.90 -6.25 -18.02
N VAL A 97 5.55 -7.41 -18.57
CA VAL A 97 5.05 -8.56 -17.82
C VAL A 97 5.86 -9.77 -18.23
N GLN A 98 6.44 -10.44 -17.25
CA GLN A 98 6.97 -11.77 -17.38
C GLN A 98 6.07 -12.71 -16.58
N GLU A 99 5.53 -13.74 -17.23
CA GLU A 99 4.71 -14.74 -16.53
C GLU A 99 5.53 -15.44 -15.45
N LEU A 100 4.88 -15.81 -14.35
CA LEU A 100 5.51 -16.50 -13.24
C LEU A 100 6.11 -17.81 -13.73
N VAL A 101 7.42 -17.98 -13.57
CA VAL A 101 8.05 -19.29 -13.74
C VAL A 101 7.63 -20.16 -12.57
N PRO A 102 6.90 -21.27 -12.80
CA PRO A 102 6.46 -22.14 -11.71
C PRO A 102 7.66 -22.66 -10.93
N ALA A 103 7.58 -22.64 -9.60
CA ALA A 103 8.61 -23.25 -8.77
C ALA A 103 8.60 -24.77 -8.97
N GLU A 104 9.72 -25.33 -9.43
CA GLU A 104 9.90 -26.78 -9.41
C GLU A 104 10.08 -27.26 -7.96
N PRO A 105 9.47 -28.38 -7.56
CA PRO A 105 9.74 -28.98 -6.26
C PRO A 105 11.23 -29.35 -6.17
N PRO A 106 11.85 -29.26 -4.98
CA PRO A 106 13.24 -29.68 -4.81
C PRO A 106 13.40 -31.13 -5.27
N LYS A 107 14.36 -31.37 -6.18
CA LYS A 107 14.69 -32.74 -6.62
C LYS A 107 15.05 -33.55 -5.37
N LYS A 108 14.34 -34.66 -5.14
CA LYS A 108 14.69 -35.59 -4.06
C LYS A 108 16.14 -36.01 -4.26
N GLY A 109 17.06 -35.42 -3.47
CA GLY A 109 18.37 -35.99 -3.29
C GLY A 109 18.17 -37.41 -2.78
N ARG A 110 18.86 -38.39 -3.38
CA ARG A 110 19.04 -39.68 -2.72
C ARG A 110 19.63 -39.35 -1.35
N PHE A 111 18.85 -39.51 -0.29
CA PHE A 111 19.40 -39.67 1.05
C PHE A 111 20.21 -40.97 0.99
N GLY A 112 21.48 -40.84 0.60
CA GLY A 112 22.44 -41.93 0.63
C GLY A 112 22.74 -42.24 2.09
N ARG A 113 22.21 -43.36 2.56
CA ARG A 113 22.89 -44.21 3.53
C ARG A 113 23.35 -45.45 2.78
#